data_AF-V5YTB6-F1
#
_entry.id   AF-V5YTB6-F1
#
_cell.length_a   1.000
_cell.length_b   1.000
_cell.length_c   1.000
_cell.angle_alpha   90.00
_cell.angle_beta   90.00
_cell.angle_gamma   90.00
#
_symmetry.space_group_name_H-M   'P 1'
#
loop_
_entity.id
_entity.type
_entity.pdbx_description
1 polymer ?
#
loop_
_entity_poly.entity_id
_entity_poly.type
_entity_poly.pdbx_seq_one_letter_code
_entity_poly.pdbx_strand_id
1 'polypeptide(L)'
;MAAASLGVRIRRDRSIALVISAFVCGVGGGLYARFLGALTPGDVYLQLTLLTLLMLIVGGIRSLSGAVIGTLFISVLAELLRRIEAGGDVGPIELHPHPGVQQLILALTLLLTLLLRPGGITSGRELRFSPPGWIVARRRAPHTTPTPDEPATHSRE
;
A
#
# COMPACT_ATOMS: atom_id res chain seq x y z
N MET A 1 -14.90 17.70 -3.72
CA MET A 1 -14.81 18.96 -2.94
C MET A 1 -15.72 18.99 -1.69
N ALA A 2 -16.56 17.97 -1.46
CA ALA A 2 -17.47 17.89 -0.31
C ALA A 2 -16.81 17.85 1.09
N ALA A 3 -15.54 17.42 1.20
CA ALA A 3 -14.86 17.35 2.50
C ALA A 3 -14.29 18.70 2.98
N ALA A 4 -13.92 19.59 2.05
CA ALA A 4 -13.38 20.91 2.40
C ALA A 4 -14.47 21.80 3.02
N SER A 5 -15.72 21.65 2.57
CA SER A 5 -16.90 22.35 3.11
C SER A 5 -17.35 21.82 4.49
N LEU A 6 -16.86 20.66 4.93
CA LEU A 6 -17.10 20.08 6.26
C LEU A 6 -16.02 20.45 7.29
N GLY A 7 -15.14 21.41 6.99
CA GLY A 7 -14.06 21.84 7.89
C GLY A 7 -12.89 20.84 8.01
N VAL A 8 -12.85 19.82 7.16
CA VAL A 8 -11.76 18.84 7.17
C VAL A 8 -10.53 19.43 6.47
N ARG A 9 -9.46 19.65 7.24
CA ARG A 9 -8.14 20.08 6.74
C ARG A 9 -7.46 18.96 5.92
N ILE A 10 -7.92 18.74 4.69
CA ILE A 10 -7.40 17.73 3.74
C ILE A 10 -5.87 17.80 3.60
N ARG A 11 -5.28 19.01 3.62
CA ARG A 11 -3.83 19.20 3.56
C ARG A 11 -3.09 18.52 4.72
N ARG A 12 -3.62 18.64 5.94
CA ARG A 12 -3.01 18.06 7.16
C ARG A 12 -3.19 16.54 7.21
N ASP A 13 -4.35 16.05 6.79
CA ASP A 13 -4.60 14.60 6.79
C ASP A 13 -3.73 13.89 5.74
N ARG A 14 -3.59 14.48 4.55
CA ARG A 14 -2.72 13.95 3.50
C ARG A 14 -1.25 13.97 3.91
N SER A 15 -0.79 15.04 4.57
CA SER A 15 0.61 15.11 5.02
C SER A 15 0.91 14.09 6.11
N ILE A 16 -0.01 13.87 7.06
CA ILE A 16 0.18 12.84 8.10
C ILE A 16 0.23 11.44 7.47
N ALA A 17 -0.69 11.14 6.55
CA ALA A 17 -0.70 9.86 5.84
C ALA A 17 0.60 9.63 5.04
N LEU A 18 1.11 10.67 4.38
CA LEU A 18 2.38 10.62 3.63
C LEU A 18 3.58 10.40 4.55
N VAL A 19 3.65 11.09 5.69
CA VAL A 19 4.76 10.94 6.64
C VAL A 19 4.80 9.52 7.21
N ILE A 20 3.63 8.95 7.56
CA ILE A 20 3.55 7.58 8.07
C ILE A 20 3.98 6.57 6.99
N SER A 21 3.52 6.70 5.75
CA SER A 21 3.91 5.78 4.67
C SER A 21 5.39 5.91 4.32
N ALA A 22 5.92 7.13 4.25
CA ALA A 22 7.33 7.39 3.99
C ALA A 22 8.24 6.83 5.09
N PHE A 23 7.82 6.94 6.36
CA PHE A 23 8.55 6.37 7.48
C PHE A 23 8.68 4.83 7.36
N VAL A 24 7.56 4.13 7.12
CA VAL A 24 7.56 2.66 6.99
C VAL A 24 8.37 2.22 5.76
N CYS A 25 8.20 2.90 4.62
CA CYS A 25 8.94 2.61 3.40
C CYS A 25 10.45 2.86 3.58
N GLY A 26 10.83 3.95 4.23
CA GLY A 26 12.23 4.30 4.49
C GLY A 26 12.93 3.33 5.45
N VAL A 27 12.27 2.95 6.55
CA VAL A 27 12.80 1.95 7.49
C VAL A 27 12.96 0.59 6.81
N GLY A 28 11.96 0.16 6.04
CA GLY A 28 12.03 -1.10 5.29
C GLY A 28 13.16 -1.11 4.25
N GLY A 29 13.28 -0.04 3.46
CA GLY A 29 14.34 0.12 2.46
C GLY A 29 15.73 0.18 3.07
N GLY A 30 15.90 0.90 4.19
CA GLY A 30 17.17 0.98 4.92
C GLY A 30 17.61 -0.37 5.49
N LEU A 31 16.67 -1.12 6.07
CA LEU A 31 16.93 -2.47 6.57
C LEU A 31 17.29 -3.44 5.44
N TYR A 32 16.58 -3.35 4.32
CA TYR A 32 16.85 -4.17 3.12
C TYR A 32 18.22 -3.86 2.50
N ALA A 33 18.62 -2.59 2.43
CA ALA A 33 19.94 -2.19 1.96
C ALA A 33 21.06 -2.74 2.86
N ARG A 34 20.85 -2.74 4.18
CA ARG A 34 21.80 -3.35 5.13
C ARG A 34 21.88 -4.86 4.98
N PHE A 35 20.74 -5.52 4.71
CA PHE A 35 20.68 -6.97 4.52
C PHE A 35 21.45 -7.44 3.28
N LEU A 36 21.35 -6.70 2.17
CA LEU A 36 22.08 -7.01 0.93
C LEU A 36 23.60 -6.77 1.03
N GLY A 37 24.05 -5.93 1.97
CA GLY A 37 25.46 -5.61 2.17
C GLY A 37 26.05 -4.65 1.11
N ALA A 38 25.75 -4.87 -0.16
CA ALA A 38 26.05 -3.97 -1.27
C ALA A 38 24.88 -3.96 -2.26
N LEU A 39 24.41 -2.76 -2.64
CA LEU A 39 23.40 -2.60 -3.68
C LEU A 39 24.08 -2.58 -5.04
N THR A 40 24.05 -3.70 -5.74
CA THR A 40 24.38 -3.74 -7.16
C THR A 40 23.22 -3.15 -7.96
N PRO A 41 23.47 -2.31 -8.99
CA PRO A 41 22.40 -1.70 -9.78
C PRO A 41 21.45 -2.74 -10.39
N GLY A 42 21.95 -3.95 -10.70
CA GLY A 42 21.16 -5.04 -11.24
C GLY A 42 20.02 -5.54 -10.34
N ASP A 43 20.23 -5.59 -9.02
CA ASP A 43 19.25 -6.14 -8.07
C ASP A 43 18.06 -5.20 -7.86
N VAL A 44 18.33 -3.90 -7.89
CA VAL A 44 17.33 -2.86 -7.64
C VAL A 44 16.62 -2.44 -8.92
N TYR A 45 17.30 -2.38 -10.06
CA TYR A 45 16.74 -1.79 -11.28
C TYR A 45 15.61 -2.61 -11.90
N LEU A 46 15.81 -3.91 -12.13
CA LEU A 46 14.82 -4.73 -12.84
C LEU A 46 14.03 -5.61 -11.89
N GLN A 47 14.72 -6.36 -11.03
CA GLN A 47 14.06 -7.35 -10.19
C GLN A 47 13.11 -6.69 -9.19
N LEU A 48 13.60 -5.71 -8.41
CA LEU A 48 12.79 -5.06 -7.39
C LEU A 48 11.66 -4.22 -8.00
N THR A 49 11.92 -3.47 -9.07
CA THR A 49 10.89 -2.62 -9.72
C THR A 49 9.79 -3.45 -10.38
N LEU A 50 10.15 -4.50 -11.13
CA LEU A 50 9.16 -5.38 -11.78
C LEU A 50 8.34 -6.14 -10.75
N LEU A 51 8.98 -6.64 -9.68
CA LEU A 51 8.28 -7.33 -8.61
C LEU A 51 7.32 -6.39 -7.88
N THR A 52 7.75 -5.16 -7.57
CA THR A 52 6.90 -4.14 -6.94
C THR A 52 5.73 -3.73 -7.84
N LEU A 53 5.99 -3.56 -9.14
CA LEU A 53 4.98 -3.23 -10.13
C LEU A 53 3.99 -4.39 -10.30
N LEU A 54 4.46 -5.63 -10.33
CA LEU A 54 3.64 -6.83 -10.40
C LEU A 54 2.71 -6.94 -9.20
N MET A 55 3.22 -6.75 -7.99
CA MET A 55 2.40 -6.72 -6.76
C MET A 55 1.26 -5.70 -6.88
N LEU A 56 1.56 -4.51 -7.41
CA LEU A 56 0.59 -3.44 -7.60
C LEU A 56 -0.43 -3.74 -8.71
N ILE A 57 0.00 -4.30 -9.84
CA ILE A 57 -0.86 -4.61 -10.99
C ILE A 57 -1.78 -5.79 -10.66
N VAL A 58 -1.24 -6.84 -10.05
CA VAL A 58 -2.01 -8.02 -9.60
C VAL A 58 -3.04 -7.62 -8.55
N GLY A 59 -2.64 -6.78 -7.57
CA GLY A 59 -3.55 -6.26 -6.57
C GLY A 59 -4.60 -5.27 -7.11
N GLY A 60 -4.19 -4.46 -8.09
CA GLY A 60 -4.97 -3.41 -8.73
C GLY A 60 -4.60 -2.01 -8.23
N ILE A 61 -4.19 -1.12 -9.15
CA ILE A 61 -3.76 0.26 -8.89
C ILE A 61 -4.84 1.12 -8.20
N ARG A 62 -6.11 0.75 -8.34
CA ARG A 62 -7.27 1.51 -7.85
C ARG A 62 -7.84 1.02 -6.50
N SER A 63 -7.22 0.03 -5.84
CA SER A 63 -7.75 -0.51 -4.58
C SER A 63 -6.64 -0.82 -3.56
N LEU A 64 -6.76 -0.26 -2.35
CA LEU A 64 -5.81 -0.50 -1.26
C LEU A 64 -5.87 -1.95 -0.75
N SER A 65 -7.07 -2.51 -0.56
CA SER A 65 -7.22 -3.90 -0.12
C SER A 65 -6.70 -4.89 -1.16
N GLY A 66 -6.91 -4.57 -2.45
CA GLY A 66 -6.35 -5.34 -3.54
C GLY A 66 -4.82 -5.29 -3.56
N ALA A 67 -4.21 -4.11 -3.38
CA ALA A 67 -2.77 -3.97 -3.30
C ALA A 67 -2.16 -4.83 -2.17
N VAL A 68 -2.79 -4.88 -0.99
CA VAL A 68 -2.32 -5.72 0.13
C VAL A 68 -2.40 -7.21 -0.21
N ILE A 69 -3.55 -7.68 -0.72
CA ILE A 69 -3.74 -9.10 -1.08
C ILE A 69 -2.79 -9.51 -2.22
N GLY A 70 -2.65 -8.65 -3.24
CA GLY A 70 -1.74 -8.87 -4.36
C GLY A 70 -0.27 -8.92 -3.91
N THR A 71 0.12 -8.03 -2.98
CA THR A 71 1.47 -8.04 -2.39
C THR A 71 1.73 -9.35 -1.66
N LEU A 72 0.80 -9.80 -0.81
CA LEU A 72 0.95 -11.06 -0.08
C LEU A 72 1.05 -12.26 -1.02
N PHE A 73 0.15 -12.35 -2.00
CA PHE A 73 0.12 -13.46 -2.96
C PHE A 73 1.41 -13.54 -3.79
N ILE A 74 1.82 -12.42 -4.39
CA ILE A 74 3.03 -12.37 -5.21
C ILE A 74 4.29 -12.54 -4.36
N SER A 75 4.32 -12.03 -3.12
CA SER A 75 5.46 -12.25 -2.22
C SER A 75 5.64 -13.73 -1.91
N VAL A 76 4.55 -14.47 -1.62
CA VAL A 76 4.62 -15.91 -1.37
C VAL A 76 5.06 -16.66 -2.62
N LEU A 77 4.51 -16.30 -3.79
CA LEU A 77 4.90 -16.90 -5.06
C LEU A 77 6.39 -16.67 -5.37
N ALA A 78 6.86 -15.43 -5.27
CA ALA A 78 8.25 -15.09 -5.54
C ALA A 78 9.23 -15.78 -4.56
N GLU A 79 8.84 -15.90 -3.29
CA GLU A 79 9.63 -16.62 -2.29
C GLU A 79 9.68 -18.13 -2.58
N LEU A 80 8.56 -18.73 -3.01
CA LEU A 80 8.52 -20.15 -3.38
C LEU A 80 9.41 -20.43 -4.61
N LEU A 81 9.32 -19.59 -5.63
CA LEU A 81 10.17 -19.66 -6.83
C LEU A 81 11.65 -19.51 -6.46
N ARG A 82 11.97 -18.53 -5.62
CA ARG A 82 13.34 -18.33 -5.12
C ARG A 82 13.87 -19.58 -4.41
N ARG A 83 13.04 -20.24 -3.59
CA ARG A 83 13.42 -21.48 -2.90
C ARG A 83 13.66 -22.65 -3.86
N ILE A 84 12.86 -22.75 -4.91
CA ILE A 84 13.04 -23.77 -5.95
C ILE A 84 14.33 -23.51 -6.73
N GLU A 85 14.58 -22.26 -7.13
CA GLU A 85 15.83 -21.86 -7.81
C GLU A 85 17.08 -22.01 -6.93
N ALA A 86 16.94 -21.83 -5.62
CA ALA A 86 18.01 -22.04 -4.65
C ALA A 86 18.32 -23.53 -4.38
N GLY A 87 17.66 -24.47 -5.10
CA GLY A 87 17.90 -25.91 -4.97
C GLY A 87 16.95 -26.63 -4.01
N GLY A 88 15.73 -26.11 -3.81
CA GLY A 88 14.69 -26.81 -3.07
C GLY A 88 14.26 -28.11 -3.77
N ASP A 89 14.44 -29.25 -3.08
CA ASP A 89 14.15 -30.59 -3.57
C ASP A 89 12.64 -30.80 -3.78
N VAL A 90 12.19 -30.74 -5.05
CA VAL A 90 10.82 -31.09 -5.47
C VAL A 90 10.85 -31.89 -6.79
N GLY A 91 11.45 -33.08 -6.78
CA GLY A 91 11.25 -34.11 -7.82
C GLY A 91 12.32 -34.25 -8.92
N PRO A 92 12.13 -35.19 -9.88
CA PRO A 92 13.20 -35.87 -10.64
C PRO A 92 13.69 -35.12 -11.88
N ILE A 93 13.60 -33.79 -11.91
CA ILE A 93 13.99 -33.00 -13.08
C ILE A 93 15.25 -32.22 -12.71
N GLU A 94 16.41 -32.73 -13.12
CA GLU A 94 17.69 -31.99 -13.07
C GLU A 94 17.66 -30.82 -14.07
N LEU A 95 16.88 -29.79 -13.74
CA LEU A 95 16.99 -28.51 -14.41
C LEU A 95 18.22 -27.82 -13.84
N HIS A 96 19.23 -27.63 -14.68
CA HIS A 96 20.40 -26.83 -14.35
C HIS A 96 19.91 -25.46 -13.83
N PRO A 97 20.20 -25.08 -12.57
CA PRO A 97 19.70 -23.84 -11.99
C PRO A 97 20.25 -22.66 -12.78
N HIS A 98 19.45 -22.18 -13.74
CA HIS A 98 19.76 -20.98 -14.50
C HIS A 98 19.30 -19.78 -13.67
N PRO A 99 20.22 -18.96 -13.15
CA PRO A 99 19.84 -17.71 -12.50
C PRO A 99 19.05 -16.85 -13.50
N GLY A 100 17.80 -16.52 -13.15
CA GLY A 100 16.91 -15.70 -13.99
C GLY A 100 15.55 -16.33 -14.33
N VAL A 101 15.30 -17.59 -13.98
CA VAL A 101 13.97 -18.22 -14.13
C VAL A 101 12.90 -17.42 -13.37
N GLN A 102 13.23 -16.86 -12.21
CA GLN A 102 12.32 -16.04 -11.41
C GLN A 102 11.89 -14.82 -12.20
N GLN A 103 12.83 -14.16 -12.87
CA GLN A 103 12.54 -12.96 -13.67
C GLN A 103 11.65 -13.30 -14.86
N LEU A 104 11.89 -14.45 -15.52
CA LEU A 104 11.05 -14.92 -16.62
C LEU A 104 9.63 -15.23 -16.15
N ILE A 105 9.47 -15.96 -15.04
CA ILE A 105 8.14 -16.29 -14.51
C ILE A 105 7.43 -15.05 -14.01
N LEU A 106 8.12 -14.13 -13.33
CA LEU A 106 7.52 -12.85 -12.92
C LEU A 106 7.09 -12.01 -14.12
N ALA A 107 7.88 -11.95 -15.19
CA ALA A 107 7.52 -11.26 -16.43
C ALA A 107 6.35 -11.93 -17.15
N LEU A 108 6.31 -13.26 -17.19
CA LEU A 108 5.19 -14.02 -17.74
C LEU A 108 3.92 -13.83 -16.90
N THR A 109 4.06 -13.82 -15.57
CA THR A 109 2.96 -13.57 -14.64
C THR A 109 2.42 -12.16 -14.83
N LEU A 110 3.31 -11.18 -15.02
CA LEU A 110 2.94 -9.81 -15.35
C LEU A 110 2.15 -9.76 -16.67
N LEU A 111 2.68 -10.39 -17.72
CA LEU A 111 2.02 -10.48 -19.03
C LEU A 111 0.65 -11.14 -18.91
N LEU A 112 0.57 -12.28 -18.22
CA LEU A 112 -0.66 -13.02 -17.98
C LEU A 112 -1.68 -12.20 -17.20
N THR A 113 -1.23 -11.43 -16.19
CA THR A 113 -2.09 -10.56 -15.40
C THR A 113 -2.66 -9.42 -16.24
N LEU A 114 -1.83 -8.83 -17.11
CA LEU A 114 -2.28 -7.82 -18.08
C LEU A 114 -3.28 -8.40 -19.09
N LEU A 115 -3.09 -9.65 -19.51
CA LEU A 115 -3.96 -10.35 -20.46
C LEU A 115 -5.30 -10.77 -19.85
N LEU A 116 -5.29 -11.30 -18.63
CA LEU A 116 -6.49 -11.87 -18.01
C LEU A 116 -7.42 -10.79 -17.44
N ARG A 117 -6.90 -9.73 -16.81
CA ARG A 117 -7.70 -8.58 -16.36
C ARG A 117 -6.81 -7.36 -16.04
N PRO A 118 -6.80 -6.31 -16.88
CA PRO A 118 -6.10 -5.04 -16.58
C PRO A 118 -6.68 -4.28 -15.37
N GLY A 119 -7.74 -4.78 -14.72
CA GLY A 119 -8.35 -4.22 -13.52
C GLY A 119 -7.80 -4.74 -12.18
N GLY A 120 -6.93 -5.77 -12.18
CA GLY A 120 -6.44 -6.45 -10.97
C GLY A 120 -7.48 -7.33 -10.28
N ILE A 121 -7.04 -8.17 -9.33
CA ILE A 121 -7.88 -9.20 -8.65
C ILE A 121 -9.10 -8.58 -7.94
N THR A 122 -8.97 -7.36 -7.41
CA THR A 122 -10.01 -6.76 -6.56
C THR A 122 -10.88 -5.73 -7.28
N SER A 123 -10.68 -5.48 -8.58
CA SER A 123 -11.51 -4.70 -9.53
C SER A 123 -12.58 -3.77 -8.91
N GLY A 124 -12.17 -2.79 -8.09
CA GLY A 124 -13.05 -1.76 -7.53
C GLY A 124 -13.89 -2.12 -6.30
N ARG A 125 -13.70 -3.29 -5.68
CA ARG A 125 -14.32 -3.59 -4.38
C ARG A 125 -13.52 -2.93 -3.26
N GLU A 126 -13.87 -1.68 -2.96
CA GLU A 126 -13.33 -0.96 -1.82
C GLU A 126 -13.90 -1.56 -0.52
N LEU A 127 -13.12 -2.44 0.13
CA LEU A 127 -13.30 -2.67 1.56
C LEU A 127 -12.94 -1.35 2.23
N ARG A 128 -13.95 -0.51 2.47
CA ARG A 128 -13.82 0.75 3.19
C ARG A 128 -13.34 0.45 4.60
N PHE A 129 -12.02 0.40 4.75
CA PHE A 129 -11.34 0.29 6.04
C PHE A 129 -11.64 1.59 6.79
N SER A 130 -12.68 1.56 7.62
CA SER A 130 -13.00 2.68 8.49
C SER A 130 -11.80 2.86 9.42
N PRO A 131 -11.05 3.97 9.35
CA PRO A 131 -9.91 4.16 10.23
C PRO A 131 -10.41 4.06 11.68
N PRO A 132 -9.61 3.48 12.57
CA PRO A 132 -10.06 3.18 13.92
C PRO A 132 -10.48 4.48 14.63
N GLY A 133 -11.64 4.44 15.28
CA GLY A 133 -12.39 5.61 15.75
C GLY A 133 -11.62 6.55 16.68
N TRP A 134 -10.53 6.10 17.31
CA TRP A 134 -9.64 6.94 18.12
C TRP A 134 -8.93 8.03 17.32
N ILE A 135 -8.72 7.84 16.00
CA ILE A 135 -8.14 8.87 15.11
C ILE A 135 -9.19 9.92 14.71
N VAL A 136 -10.48 9.52 14.64
CA VAL A 136 -11.58 10.39 14.22
C VAL A 136 -12.22 11.13 15.41
N ALA A 137 -12.24 10.51 16.60
CA ALA A 137 -12.88 11.03 17.81
C ALA A 137 -12.25 12.34 18.31
N ARG A 138 -10.99 12.63 17.95
CA ARG A 138 -10.32 13.90 18.28
C ARG A 138 -10.86 15.13 17.51
N ARG A 139 -11.85 14.96 16.62
CA ARG A 139 -12.45 16.06 15.83
C ARG A 139 -13.74 16.64 16.40
N ARG A 140 -14.30 16.10 17.48
CA ARG A 140 -15.42 16.72 18.21
C ARG A 140 -14.91 17.40 19.47
N ALA A 141 -14.42 18.63 19.33
CA ALA A 141 -14.48 19.57 20.45
C ALA A 141 -15.92 20.14 20.49
N PRO A 142 -16.59 20.15 21.66
CA PRO A 142 -17.94 20.71 21.79
C PRO A 142 -17.99 22.19 21.40
N HIS A 143 -19.06 22.55 20.68
CA HIS A 143 -19.51 23.93 20.54
C HIS A 143 -19.75 24.52 21.93
N THR A 144 -19.00 25.56 22.29
CA THR A 144 -19.55 26.62 23.15
C THR A 144 -20.02 27.73 22.21
N THR A 145 -21.22 27.57 21.67
CA THR A 145 -21.99 28.74 21.25
C THR A 145 -22.21 29.54 22.53
N PRO A 146 -21.74 30.79 22.68
CA PRO A 146 -22.32 31.62 23.71
C PRO A 146 -23.79 31.73 23.34
N THR A 147 -24.66 31.18 24.19
CA THR A 147 -26.05 31.60 24.21
C THR A 147 -26.03 33.12 24.27
N PRO A 148 -26.67 33.83 23.33
CA PRO A 148 -27.06 35.19 23.58
C PRO A 148 -28.11 35.10 24.69
N ASP A 149 -27.64 35.10 25.93
CA ASP A 149 -28.47 35.44 27.06
C ASP A 149 -28.90 36.90 26.79
N GLU A 150 -30.12 36.97 26.25
CA GLU A 150 -31.14 37.88 26.72
C GLU A 150 -30.79 39.37 26.64
N PRO A 151 -31.27 40.09 25.61
CA PRO A 151 -31.30 41.54 25.70
C PRO A 151 -32.26 41.92 26.83
N ALA A 152 -31.71 42.21 28.01
CA ALA A 152 -32.38 42.88 29.11
C ALA A 152 -32.76 44.30 28.66
N THR A 153 -33.78 44.35 27.82
CA THR A 153 -34.57 45.51 27.47
C THR A 153 -35.53 45.69 28.64
N HIS A 154 -35.05 46.30 29.72
CA HIS A 154 -35.93 46.93 30.70
C HIS A 154 -35.35 48.28 31.09
N SER A 155 -35.60 49.22 30.18
CA SER A 155 -35.93 50.61 30.53
C SER A 155 -37.17 50.62 31.45
N ARG A 156 -37.27 51.68 32.26
CA ARG A 156 -38.13 51.94 33.44
C ARG A 156 -37.39 51.52 34.71
N GLU A 157 -36.90 52.42 35.56
CA GLU A 157 -37.45 53.71 36.02
C GLU A 157 -36.35 54.73 36.32
#